data_AF-R2RPV3-F1
#
_entry.id   AF-R2RPV3-F1
#
_cell.length_a   1.000
_cell.length_b   1.000
_cell.length_c   1.000
_cell.angle_alpha   90.00
_cell.angle_beta   90.00
_cell.angle_gamma   90.00
#
_symmetry.space_group_name_H-M   'P 1'
#
loop_
_entity.id
_entity.type
_entity.pdbx_description
1 polymer ?
#
loop_
_entity_poly.entity_id
_entity_poly.type
_entity_poly.pdbx_seq_one_letter_code
_entity_poly.pdbx_strand_id
1 'polypeptide(L)' 'MDTEKLMWKILSTDNLNHVIKQVQKNKGKSGVDGMTVDEVKAYFYTLDFVEGLNRKIVGMRNYYFTTSLSRKWLAKID' A
#
# COMPACT_ATOMS: atom_id res chain seq x y z
N MET A 1 9.04 -2.73 30.12
CA MET A 1 8.37 -2.35 28.86
C MET A 1 8.21 -3.63 28.06
N ASP A 2 6.97 -4.02 27.73
CA ASP A 2 6.69 -5.24 26.97
C ASP A 2 7.03 -5.03 25.50
N THR A 3 8.21 -5.50 25.09
CA THR A 3 8.79 -5.32 23.75
C THR A 3 8.22 -6.31 22.74
N GLU A 4 7.56 -7.39 23.17
CA GLU A 4 7.01 -8.42 22.27
C GLU A 4 5.96 -7.84 21.32
N LYS A 5 5.25 -6.80 21.76
CA LYS A 5 4.22 -6.11 20.96
C LYS A 5 4.70 -4.80 20.33
N LEU A 6 5.98 -4.47 20.42
CA LEU A 6 6.51 -3.19 19.97
C LEU A 6 6.32 -3.00 18.46
N MET A 7 6.57 -4.04 17.66
CA MET A 7 6.40 -3.99 16.21
C MET A 7 4.96 -3.65 15.81
N TRP A 8 3.98 -4.29 16.46
CA TRP A 8 2.55 -4.01 16.24
C TRP A 8 2.17 -2.57 16.60
N LYS A 9 2.77 -2.01 17.65
CA LYS A 9 2.55 -0.61 18.03
C LYS A 9 3.17 0.35 17.02
N ILE A 10 4.40 0.08 16.56
CA ILE A 10 5.10 0.87 15.54
C ILE A 10 4.30 0.90 14.23
N LEU A 11 3.79 -0.26 13.80
CA LEU A 11 3.05 -0.42 12.55
C LEU A 11 1.55 -0.12 12.68
N SER A 12 1.07 0.30 13.86
CA SER A 12 -0.35 0.65 14.02
C SER A 12 -0.72 1.84 13.14
N THR A 13 -1.91 1.79 12.54
CA THR A 13 -2.43 2.86 11.67
C THR A 13 -2.41 4.23 12.36
N ASP A 14 -2.72 4.28 13.64
CA ASP A 14 -2.70 5.51 14.43
C ASP A 14 -1.27 6.08 14.56
N ASN A 15 -0.29 5.21 14.85
CA ASN A 15 1.11 5.63 14.95
C ASN A 15 1.65 6.10 13.60
N LEU A 16 1.38 5.36 12.52
CA LEU A 16 1.82 5.74 11.17
C LEU A 16 1.21 7.08 10.72
N ASN A 17 -0.08 7.30 10.98
CA ASN A 17 -0.73 8.59 10.71
C ASN A 17 -0.10 9.75 11.50
N HIS A 18 0.26 9.51 12.76
CA HIS A 18 0.96 10.50 13.58
C HIS A 18 2.37 10.80 13.04
N VAL A 19 3.11 9.76 12.65
CA VAL A 19 4.45 9.89 12.06
C VAL A 19 4.43 10.70 10.77
N ILE A 20 3.49 10.43 9.85
CA ILE A 20 3.36 11.19 8.58
C ILE A 20 3.17 12.69 8.87
N LYS A 21 2.27 13.04 9.80
CA LYS A 21 2.03 14.44 10.19
C LYS A 21 3.27 15.09 10.82
N GLN A 22 3.99 14.35 11.65
CA GLN A 22 5.20 14.87 12.29
C GLN A 22 6.32 15.10 11.28
N VAL A 23 6.50 14.21 10.31
CA VAL A 23 7.48 14.38 9.22
C VAL A 23 7.17 15.63 8.39
N GLN A 24 5.90 15.83 8.01
CA GLN A 24 5.45 17.03 7.30
C GLN A 24 5.73 18.31 8.10
N LYS A 25 5.48 18.28 9.42
CA LYS A 25 5.77 19.41 10.31
C LYS A 25 7.25 19.75 10.40
N ASN A 26 8.13 18.75 10.33
CA ASN A 26 9.58 18.92 10.45
C ASN A 26 10.23 19.58 9.22
N LYS A 27 9.58 19.55 8.05
CA LYS A 27 10.02 20.25 6.82
C LYS A 27 11.49 19.98 6.43
N GLY A 28 11.94 18.74 6.61
CA GLY A 28 13.30 18.33 6.25
C GLY A 28 13.57 18.42 4.74
N LYS A 29 14.86 18.51 4.36
CA LYS A 29 15.27 18.37 2.96
C LYS A 29 15.06 16.94 2.47
N SER A 30 14.76 16.79 1.18
CA SER A 30 14.65 15.48 0.53
C SER A 30 15.95 14.67 0.66
N GLY A 31 15.80 13.35 0.67
CA GLY A 31 16.92 12.41 0.66
C GLY A 31 17.52 12.24 -0.74
N VAL A 32 18.29 11.16 -0.93
CA VAL A 32 18.92 10.81 -2.23
C VAL A 32 17.88 10.53 -3.32
N ASP A 33 16.69 10.08 -2.92
CA ASP A 33 15.55 9.81 -3.81
C ASP A 33 14.83 11.08 -4.30
N GLY A 34 15.16 12.25 -3.74
CA GLY A 34 14.55 13.53 -4.10
C GLY A 34 13.13 13.73 -3.54
N MET A 35 12.57 12.77 -2.82
CA MET A 35 11.19 12.82 -2.33
C MET A 35 11.01 13.88 -1.24
N THR A 36 10.03 14.76 -1.42
CA THR A 36 9.69 15.84 -0.48
C THR A 36 8.74 15.35 0.61
N VAL A 37 8.69 16.07 1.74
CA VAL A 37 7.81 15.73 2.87
C VAL A 37 6.31 15.77 2.52
N ASP A 38 5.94 16.55 1.50
CA ASP A 38 4.55 16.69 1.05
C ASP A 38 4.09 15.45 0.26
N GLU A 39 5.01 14.74 -0.38
CA GLU A 39 4.74 13.54 -1.18
C GLU A 39 4.58 12.27 -0.33
N VAL A 40 5.05 12.28 0.93
CA VAL A 40 5.08 11.11 1.84
C VAL A 40 3.70 10.48 1.99
N LYS A 41 2.68 11.30 2.21
CA LYS A 41 1.30 10.83 2.39
C LYS A 41 0.77 10.13 1.14
N ALA A 42 1.02 10.70 -0.04
CA ALA A 42 0.56 10.14 -1.29
C ALA A 42 1.21 8.78 -1.55
N TYR A 43 2.52 8.67 -1.32
CA TYR A 43 3.27 7.43 -1.52
C TYR A 43 2.70 6.25 -0.73
N PHE A 44 2.42 6.44 0.57
CA PHE A 44 1.83 5.37 1.40
C PHE A 44 0.43 4.97 0.93
N TYR A 45 -0.44 5.92 0.59
CA TYR A 45 -1.78 5.57 0.09
C TYR A 45 -1.76 4.95 -1.31
N THR A 46 -0.82 5.35 -2.16
CA THR A 46 -0.66 4.72 -3.48
C THR A 46 -0.25 3.26 -3.33
N LEU A 47 0.66 2.93 -2.41
CA LEU A 47 1.03 1.54 -2.13
C LEU A 47 -0.17 0.72 -1.63
N ASP A 48 -0.91 1.23 -0.65
CA ASP A 48 -2.12 0.57 -0.13
C ASP A 48 -3.19 0.37 -1.22
N PHE A 49 -3.36 1.38 -2.08
CA PHE A 49 -4.29 1.32 -3.21
C PHE A 49 -3.85 0.29 -4.26
N VAL A 50 -2.56 0.27 -4.63
CA VAL A 50 -2.00 -0.69 -5.58
C VAL A 50 -2.13 -2.11 -5.04
N GLU A 51 -1.86 -2.34 -3.75
CA GLU A 51 -2.05 -3.65 -3.14
C GLU A 51 -3.53 -4.06 -3.12
N GLY A 52 -4.42 -3.13 -2.76
CA GLY A 52 -5.87 -3.34 -2.79
C GLY A 52 -6.39 -3.69 -4.19
N LEU A 53 -5.90 -3.00 -5.22
CA LEU A 53 -6.20 -3.31 -6.62
C LEU A 53 -5.66 -4.68 -7.02
N ASN A 54 -4.41 -5.00 -6.67
CA ASN A 54 -3.80 -6.29 -6.98
C ASN A 54 -4.62 -7.45 -6.38
N ARG A 55 -5.05 -7.34 -5.12
CA ARG A 55 -5.94 -8.34 -4.49
C ARG A 55 -7.26 -8.52 -5.26
N LYS A 56 -7.89 -7.42 -5.70
CA LYS A 56 -9.14 -7.47 -6.50
C LYS A 56 -8.90 -8.14 -7.85
N ILE A 57 -7.83 -7.78 -8.56
CA ILE A 57 -7.45 -8.36 -9.85
C ILE A 57 -7.21 -9.86 -9.70
N VAL A 58 -6.47 -10.29 -8.68
CA VAL A 58 -6.23 -11.70 -8.39
C VAL A 58 -7.53 -12.43 -8.07
N GLY A 59 -8.42 -11.83 -7.28
CA GLY A 59 -9.74 -12.40 -6.98
C GLY A 59 -10.59 -12.58 -8.24
N MET A 60 -10.65 -11.57 -9.12
CA MET A 60 -11.33 -11.65 -10.41
C MET A 60 -10.73 -12.72 -11.31
N ARG A 61 -9.39 -12.77 -11.39
CA ARG A 61 -8.67 -13.79 -12.15
C ARG A 61 -9.07 -15.19 -11.70
N ASN A 62 -9.07 -15.44 -10.39
CA ASN A 62 -9.45 -16.73 -9.82
C ASN A 62 -10.93 -17.07 -10.09
N TYR A 63 -11.84 -16.09 -9.99
CA TYR A 63 -13.27 -16.25 -10.32
C TYR A 63 -13.48 -16.68 -11.77
N TYR A 64 -12.75 -16.07 -12.70
CA TYR A 64 -12.86 -16.38 -14.12
C TYR A 64 -12.08 -17.66 -14.53
N PHE A 65 -11.10 -18.10 -13.75
CA PHE A 65 -10.34 -19.32 -14.04
C PHE A 65 -11.15 -20.62 -13.85
N THR A 66 -12.16 -20.61 -12.97
CA THR A 66 -12.96 -21.80 -12.62
C THR A 66 -13.98 -22.18 -13.69
N THR A 67 -14.31 -21.29 -14.63
CA THR A 67 -15.37 -21.51 -15.62
C THR A 67 -14.81 -21.55 -17.04
N SER A 68 -15.27 -22.52 -17.84
CA SER A 68 -14.77 -22.77 -19.21
C SER A 68 -15.00 -21.61 -20.19
N LEU A 69 -16.05 -20.81 -19.97
CA LEU A 69 -16.38 -19.64 -20.79
C LEU A 69 -15.39 -18.49 -20.57
N SER A 70 -14.89 -18.34 -19.35
CA SER A 70 -14.09 -17.19 -18.93
C SER A 70 -12.59 -17.35 -19.17
N ARG A 71 -12.10 -18.58 -19.39
CA ARG A 71 -10.75 -18.82 -19.93
C ARG A 71 -10.51 -18.09 -21.26
N LYS A 72 -11.53 -17.98 -22.12
CA LYS A 72 -11.47 -17.23 -23.39
C LYS A 72 -11.40 -15.71 -23.19
N TRP A 73 -11.97 -15.20 -22.11
CA TRP A 73 -11.90 -13.77 -21.76
C TRP A 73 -10.56 -13.41 -21.12
N LEU A 74 -10.02 -14.30 -20.28
CA LEU A 74 -8.73 -14.11 -19.62
C LEU A 74 -7.56 -14.01 -20.61
N ALA A 75 -7.54 -14.88 -21.63
CA ALA A 75 -6.52 -14.89 -22.68
C ALA A 75 -6.51 -13.66 -23.61
N LYS A 76 -7.43 -12.70 -23.43
CA LYS A 76 -7.47 -11.42 -24.17
C LYS A 76 -6.94 -10.23 -23.34
N ILE A 77 -6.69 -10.43 -22.05
CA ILE A 77 -6.23 -9.40 -21.12
C ILE A 77 -4.70 -9.46 -20.93
N ASP A 78 -4.10 -10.65 -21.10
CA ASP A 78 -2.65 -10.82 -21.26
C ASP A 78 -2.16 -10.21 -22.59
#